data_AF-A0A351QWK2-F1
#
_entry.id   AF-A0A351QWK2-F1
#
_cell.length_a   1.000
_cell.length_b   1.000
_cell.length_c   1.000
_cell.angle_alpha   90.00
_cell.angle_beta   90.00
_cell.angle_gamma   90.00
#
_symmetry.space_group_name_H-M   'P 1'
#
loop_
_entity.id
_entity.type
_entity.pdbx_description
1 polymer ?
#
loop_
_entity_poly.entity_id
_entity_poly.type
_entity_poly.pdbx_seq_one_letter_code
_entity_poly.pdbx_strand_id
1 'polypeptide(L)'
;MPCDGLVEIIESGNTKGEIVEEYLRDRFKNIPKEKVSSVVLGCTHYPFIKEALVNVINEDVAIIDGSLGTVKQLKRKLDQKGLLNTNNEQGTVKIYNSKDDKNLIELSYKLLDADKNRK
;
A
#
# COMPACT_ATOMS: atom_id res chain seq x y z
N MET A 1 -9.68 -11.44 6.42
CA MET A 1 -10.87 -10.71 6.91
C MET A 1 -11.21 -9.63 5.88
N PRO A 2 -12.46 -9.52 5.40
CA PRO A 2 -12.86 -8.42 4.51
C PRO A 2 -12.88 -7.08 5.27
N CYS A 3 -12.55 -5.97 4.62
CA CYS A 3 -12.52 -4.64 5.24
C CYS A 3 -13.30 -3.64 4.37
N ASP A 4 -14.62 -3.79 4.36
CA ASP A 4 -15.54 -2.93 3.60
C ASP A 4 -15.51 -1.50 4.16
N GLY A 5 -15.56 -0.48 3.30
CA GLY A 5 -15.46 0.94 3.71
C GLY A 5 -14.02 1.46 3.84
N LEU A 6 -13.01 0.58 3.98
CA LEU A 6 -11.62 1.01 4.15
C LEU A 6 -11.04 1.62 2.87
N VAL A 7 -11.48 1.17 1.70
CA VAL A 7 -11.01 1.71 0.42
C VAL A 7 -11.45 3.16 0.28
N GLU A 8 -12.71 3.44 0.59
CA GLU A 8 -13.32 4.77 0.52
C GLU A 8 -12.65 5.75 1.50
N ILE A 9 -12.33 5.28 2.72
CA ILE A 9 -11.56 6.06 3.69
C ILE A 9 -10.18 6.43 3.11
N ILE A 10 -9.49 5.49 2.48
CA ILE A 10 -8.17 5.74 1.89
C ILE A 10 -8.25 6.67 0.68
N GLU A 11 -9.22 6.47 -0.22
CA GLU A 11 -9.43 7.29 -1.40
C GLU A 11 -9.81 8.75 -1.05
N SER A 12 -10.48 8.97 0.08
CA SER A 12 -10.74 10.32 0.61
C SER A 12 -9.52 10.99 1.25
N GLY A 13 -8.36 10.33 1.27
CA GLY A 13 -7.10 10.85 1.81
C GLY A 13 -6.86 10.56 3.29
N ASN A 14 -7.79 9.89 3.98
CA ASN A 14 -7.69 9.55 5.39
C ASN A 14 -6.81 8.31 5.60
N THR A 15 -5.51 8.48 5.41
CA THR A 15 -4.50 7.39 5.50
C THR A 15 -3.85 7.27 6.87
N LYS A 16 -4.06 8.27 7.73
CA LYS A 16 -3.55 8.36 9.11
C LYS A 16 -4.52 9.17 9.99
N GLY A 17 -4.37 9.04 11.30
CA GLY A 17 -5.19 9.76 12.28
C GLY A 17 -6.52 9.07 12.60
N GLU A 18 -7.34 9.76 13.40
CA GLU A 18 -8.47 9.16 14.13
C GLU A 18 -9.45 8.38 13.23
N ILE A 19 -9.82 8.92 12.07
CA ILE A 19 -10.83 8.31 11.19
C ILE A 19 -10.45 6.88 10.79
N VAL A 20 -9.21 6.67 10.36
CA VAL A 20 -8.76 5.33 9.96
C VAL A 20 -8.41 4.47 11.17
N GLU A 21 -7.92 5.07 12.25
CA GLU A 21 -7.61 4.34 13.47
C GLU A 21 -8.87 3.80 14.16
N GLU A 22 -9.95 4.57 14.26
CA GLU A 22 -11.24 4.13 14.79
C GLU A 22 -11.81 2.96 13.98
N TYR A 23 -11.78 3.08 12.64
CA TYR A 23 -12.20 1.99 11.75
C TYR A 23 -11.42 0.70 12.05
N LEU A 24 -10.09 0.81 12.15
CA LEU A 24 -9.22 -0.33 12.44
C LEU A 24 -9.47 -0.88 13.85
N ARG A 25 -9.65 -0.03 14.87
CA ARG A 25 -9.96 -0.45 16.25
C ARG A 25 -11.26 -1.26 16.29
N ASP A 26 -12.31 -0.80 15.61
CA ASP A 26 -13.56 -1.56 15.50
C ASP A 26 -13.35 -2.89 14.76
N ARG A 27 -12.61 -2.87 13.65
CA ARG A 27 -12.36 -4.08 12.86
C ARG A 27 -11.59 -5.15 13.64
N PHE A 28 -10.62 -4.75 14.45
CA PHE A 28 -9.78 -5.63 15.25
C PHE A 28 -10.30 -5.90 16.67
N LYS A 29 -11.44 -5.31 17.08
CA LYS A 29 -11.94 -5.37 18.47
C LYS A 29 -12.09 -6.78 19.05
N ASN A 30 -12.47 -7.73 18.20
CA ASN A 30 -12.72 -9.13 18.59
C ASN A 30 -11.53 -10.06 18.28
N ILE A 31 -10.42 -9.50 17.79
CA ILE A 31 -9.21 -10.25 17.46
C ILE A 31 -8.25 -10.11 18.63
N PRO A 32 -7.89 -11.21 19.33
CA PRO A 32 -6.89 -11.16 20.37
C PRO A 32 -5.56 -10.73 19.76
N LYS A 33 -5.13 -9.50 20.03
CA LYS A 33 -3.93 -8.88 19.43
C LYS A 33 -2.69 -9.75 19.64
N GLU A 34 -2.60 -10.41 20.78
CA GLU A 34 -1.49 -11.27 21.19
C GLU A 34 -1.39 -12.58 20.39
N LYS A 35 -2.42 -12.91 19.61
CA LYS A 35 -2.44 -14.06 18.70
C LYS A 35 -2.11 -13.69 17.26
N VAL A 36 -1.92 -12.40 16.96
CA VAL A 36 -1.59 -11.91 15.62
C VAL A 36 -0.10 -11.71 15.54
N SER A 37 0.62 -12.62 14.88
CA SER A 37 2.05 -12.45 14.61
C SER A 37 2.32 -11.59 13.38
N SER A 38 1.37 -11.55 12.43
CA SER A 38 1.55 -10.89 11.15
C SER A 38 0.22 -10.48 10.51
N VAL A 39 0.25 -9.42 9.70
CA VAL A 39 -0.88 -8.96 8.89
C VAL A 39 -0.45 -8.82 7.43
N VAL A 40 -1.20 -9.46 6.52
CA VAL A 40 -0.99 -9.35 5.08
C VAL A 40 -1.92 -8.28 4.51
N LEU A 41 -1.36 -7.29 3.82
CA LEU A 41 -2.11 -6.24 3.13
C LEU A 41 -2.62 -6.77 1.78
N GLY A 42 -3.82 -7.34 1.79
CA GLY A 42 -4.41 -8.02 0.63
C GLY A 42 -5.05 -7.12 -0.44
N CYS A 43 -5.01 -5.80 -0.29
CA CYS A 43 -5.58 -4.84 -1.23
C CYS A 43 -4.52 -3.80 -1.59
N THR A 44 -4.52 -3.32 -2.84
CA THR A 44 -3.58 -2.31 -3.35
C THR A 44 -3.64 -0.96 -2.60
N HIS A 45 -4.74 -0.67 -1.89
CA HIS A 45 -4.89 0.54 -1.10
C HIS A 45 -4.26 0.43 0.30
N TYR A 46 -4.20 -0.76 0.88
CA TYR A 46 -3.82 -0.92 2.28
C TYR A 46 -2.36 -0.58 2.62
N PRO A 47 -1.38 -0.59 1.70
CA PRO A 47 -0.05 -0.05 1.98
C PRO A 47 -0.05 1.40 2.48
N PHE A 48 -1.08 2.19 2.17
CA PHE A 48 -1.15 3.58 2.61
C PHE A 48 -1.48 3.75 4.10
N ILE A 49 -2.08 2.74 4.75
CA ILE A 49 -2.48 2.79 6.17
C ILE A 49 -1.55 2.01 7.10
N LYS A 50 -0.38 1.58 6.60
CA LYS A 50 0.55 0.73 7.34
C LYS A 50 0.87 1.29 8.74
N GLU A 51 1.13 2.60 8.83
CA GLU A 51 1.42 3.28 10.09
C GLU A 51 0.23 3.23 11.06
N ALA A 52 -0.98 3.59 10.59
CA ALA A 52 -2.20 3.52 11.40
C ALA A 52 -2.50 2.08 11.89
N LEU A 53 -2.22 1.08 11.06
CA LEU A 53 -2.39 -0.33 11.40
C LEU A 53 -1.46 -0.77 12.53
N VAL A 54 -0.18 -0.34 12.49
CA VAL A 54 0.79 -0.61 13.56
C VAL A 54 0.35 0.05 14.87
N ASN A 55 -0.10 1.31 14.82
CA ASN A 55 -0.60 2.05 16.00
C ASN A 55 -1.79 1.35 16.68
N VAL A 56 -2.65 0.68 15.90
CA VAL A 56 -3.87 0.05 16.41
C VAL A 56 -3.63 -1.37 16.94
N ILE A 57 -2.81 -2.17 16.26
CA ILE A 57 -2.64 -3.59 16.59
C ILE A 57 -1.57 -3.77 17.68
N ASN A 58 -0.29 -3.58 17.33
CA ASN A 58 0.88 -3.59 18.20
C ASN A 58 2.13 -3.29 17.35
N GLU A 59 3.20 -2.77 17.94
CA GLU A 59 4.49 -2.52 17.27
C GLU A 59 5.17 -3.82 16.80
N ASP A 60 4.95 -4.94 17.49
CA ASP A 60 5.59 -6.23 17.19
C ASP A 60 4.97 -7.00 16.00
N VAL A 61 3.88 -6.50 15.41
CA VAL A 61 3.18 -7.20 14.33
C VAL A 61 3.92 -7.03 13.00
N ALA A 62 4.27 -8.15 12.36
CA ALA A 62 4.89 -8.10 11.03
C ALA A 62 3.86 -7.72 9.96
N ILE A 63 4.03 -6.54 9.34
CA ILE A 63 3.18 -6.10 8.22
C ILE A 63 3.80 -6.52 6.89
N ILE A 64 3.04 -7.30 6.11
CA ILE A 64 3.47 -7.85 4.82
C ILE A 64 2.68 -7.18 3.70
N ASP A 65 3.39 -6.44 2.85
CA ASP A 65 2.87 -5.89 1.59
C ASP A 65 3.32 -6.75 0.39
N GLY A 66 2.38 -7.08 -0.50
CA GLY A 66 2.62 -7.84 -1.73
C GLY A 66 3.36 -7.06 -2.82
N SER A 67 3.46 -5.73 -2.74
CA SER A 67 4.09 -4.88 -3.76
C SER A 67 5.57 -5.26 -3.98
N LEU A 68 6.36 -5.36 -2.90
CA LEU A 68 7.78 -5.70 -2.98
C LEU A 68 8.01 -7.11 -3.53
N GLY A 69 7.19 -8.07 -3.09
CA GLY A 69 7.22 -9.44 -3.60
C GLY A 69 6.94 -9.47 -5.11
N THR A 70 5.94 -8.70 -5.55
CA THR A 70 5.57 -8.56 -6.96
C THR A 70 6.70 -7.96 -7.79
N VAL A 71 7.35 -6.88 -7.31
CA VAL A 71 8.47 -6.24 -8.00
C VAL A 71 9.69 -7.17 -8.11
N LYS A 72 10.04 -7.88 -7.03
CA LYS A 72 11.12 -8.87 -7.05
C LYS A 72 10.84 -10.00 -8.05
N GLN A 73 9.59 -10.47 -8.09
CA GLN A 73 9.18 -11.49 -9.04
C GLN A 73 9.21 -11.00 -10.48
N LEU A 74 8.76 -9.77 -10.73
CA LEU A 74 8.84 -9.14 -12.05
C LEU A 74 10.29 -9.04 -12.52
N LYS A 75 11.21 -8.55 -11.68
CA LYS A 75 12.64 -8.48 -12.00
C LYS A 75 13.20 -9.86 -12.36
N ARG A 76 12.92 -10.89 -11.55
CA ARG A 76 13.34 -12.27 -11.84
C ARG A 76 12.84 -12.75 -13.20
N LYS A 77 11.60 -12.46 -13.55
CA LYS A 77 11.01 -12.85 -14.83
C LYS A 77 11.59 -12.10 -16.02
N LEU A 78 11.91 -10.82 -15.87
CA LEU A 78 12.57 -10.03 -16.92
C LEU A 78 14.00 -10.53 -17.16
N ASP A 79 14.75 -10.81 -16.08
CA ASP A 79 16.10 -11.35 -16.12
C ASP A 79 16.17 -12.70 -16.83
N GLN A 80 15.30 -13.64 -16.45
CA GLN A 80 15.16 -14.95 -17.10
C GLN A 80 14.87 -14.86 -18.61
N LYS A 81 14.31 -13.75 -19.08
CA LYS A 81 13.97 -13.51 -20.48
C LYS A 81 14.96 -12.61 -21.21
N GLY A 82 16.02 -12.12 -20.54
CA GLY A 82 16.95 -11.15 -21.12
C GLY A 82 16.31 -9.80 -21.45
N LEU A 83 15.28 -9.39 -20.70
CA LEU A 83 14.51 -8.16 -20.93
C LEU A 83 14.84 -7.04 -19.93
N LEU A 84 15.88 -7.19 -19.13
CA LEU A 84 16.33 -6.10 -18.25
C LEU A 84 16.89 -4.95 -19.09
N ASN A 85 16.45 -3.74 -18.78
CA ASN A 85 17.10 -2.55 -19.31
C ASN A 85 18.51 -2.45 -18.70
N THR A 86 19.54 -2.38 -19.56
CA THR A 86 20.95 -2.29 -19.18
C THR A 86 21.45 -0.85 -19.06
N ASN A 87 20.63 0.13 -19.44
CA ASN A 87 21.00 1.53 -19.32
C ASN A 87 20.94 1.99 -17.86
N ASN A 88 21.91 2.80 -17.43
CA ASN A 88 21.95 3.41 -16.10
C ASN A 88 21.17 4.74 -16.02
N GLU A 89 20.41 5.10 -17.05
CA GLU A 89 19.58 6.29 -17.06
C GLU A 89 18.31 6.08 -16.23
N GLN A 90 17.84 7.14 -15.58
CA GLN A 90 16.59 7.09 -14.85
C GLN A 90 15.41 6.93 -15.82
N GLY A 91 14.59 5.91 -15.59
CA GLY A 91 13.39 5.68 -16.38
C GLY A 91 12.32 6.76 -16.19
N THR A 92 11.37 6.84 -17.13
CA THR A 92 10.21 7.73 -17.03
C THR A 92 8.96 6.96 -16.64
N VAL A 93 8.06 7.62 -15.88
CA VAL A 93 6.76 7.07 -15.50
C VAL A 93 5.68 7.94 -16.11
N LYS A 94 4.73 7.33 -16.84
CA LYS A 94 3.53 7.99 -17.37
C LYS A 94 2.31 7.26 -16.84
N ILE A 95 1.40 7.99 -16.21
CA ILE A 95 0.17 7.45 -15.63
C ILE A 95 -1.01 7.86 -16.52
N TYR A 96 -1.88 6.89 -16.82
CA TYR A 96 -3.11 7.08 -17.60
C TYR A 96 -4.31 6.61 -16.79
N ASN A 97 -5.47 7.22 -17.04
CA ASN A 97 -6.72 6.87 -16.39
C ASN A 97 -7.83 6.76 -17.44
N SER A 98 -8.75 5.81 -17.26
CA SER A 98 -9.93 5.66 -18.11
C SER A 98 -11.00 6.72 -17.84
N LYS A 99 -11.00 7.33 -16.65
CA LYS A 99 -11.81 8.51 -16.35
C LYS A 99 -11.05 9.77 -16.79
N ASP A 100 -11.77 10.71 -17.40
CA ASP A 100 -11.25 12.06 -17.68
C ASP A 100 -11.28 12.93 -16.40
N ASP A 101 -10.61 12.44 -15.35
CA ASP A 101 -10.50 13.09 -14.05
C ASP A 101 -9.04 13.40 -13.74
N LYS A 102 -8.69 14.68 -13.83
CA LYS A 102 -7.34 15.19 -13.57
C LYS A 102 -6.92 14.98 -12.11
N ASN A 103 -7.85 15.03 -11.16
CA ASN A 103 -7.53 14.89 -9.75
C ASN A 103 -6.97 13.51 -9.43
N LEU A 104 -7.46 12.47 -10.10
CA LEU A 104 -7.02 11.10 -9.87
C LEU A 104 -5.61 10.84 -10.44
N ILE A 105 -5.26 11.50 -11.55
CA ILE A 105 -3.89 11.48 -12.09
C ILE A 105 -2.93 12.22 -11.14
N GLU A 106 -3.32 13.40 -10.65
CA GLU A 106 -2.53 14.17 -9.69
C GLU A 106 -2.31 13.40 -8.38
N LEU A 107 -3.37 12.78 -7.85
CA LEU A 107 -3.28 11.91 -6.67
C LEU A 107 -2.31 10.75 -6.90
N SER A 108 -2.34 10.12 -8.07
CA SER A 108 -1.47 9.00 -8.40
C SER A 108 0.01 9.39 -8.38
N TYR A 109 0.37 10.55 -8.94
CA TYR A 109 1.74 11.06 -8.84
C TYR A 109 2.13 11.42 -7.40
N LYS A 110 1.22 12.06 -6.64
CA LYS A 110 1.45 12.38 -5.23
C LYS A 110 1.74 11.13 -4.40
N LEU A 111 0.98 10.06 -4.60
CA LEU A 111 1.18 8.78 -3.91
C LEU A 111 2.49 8.10 -4.32
N LEU A 112 2.85 8.16 -5.61
CA LEU A 112 4.12 7.63 -6.12
C LEU A 112 5.34 8.34 -5.50
N ASP A 113 5.27 9.67 -5.38
CA ASP A 113 6.36 10.45 -4.79
C ASP A 113 6.43 10.32 -3.26
N ALA A 114 5.29 10.17 -2.58
CA ALA A 114 5.26 9.88 -1.16
C ALA A 114 5.97 8.56 -0.81
N ASP A 115 5.85 7.54 -1.68
CA ASP A 115 6.50 6.24 -1.48
C ASP A 115 8.03 6.31 -1.68
N LYS A 116 8.52 7.13 -2.61
CA LYS A 116 9.98 7.36 -2.79
C LYS A 116 10.65 7.88 -1.53
N ASN A 117 9.92 8.66 -0.74
CA ASN A 117 10.42 9.28 0.49
C ASN A 117 10.30 8.38 1.73
N ARG A 118 9.74 7.16 1.60
CA ARG A 118 9.59 6.18 2.69
C ARG A 118 10.78 5.20 2.82
N LYS A 119 11.87 5.44 2.09
CA LYS A 119 13.11 4.64 2.16
C LYS A 119 14.10 5.19 3.17
#